data_AF-A0A841Z408-F1
#
_entry.id   AF-A0A841Z408-F1
#
_cell.length_a   1.000
_cell.length_b   1.000
_cell.length_c   1.000
_cell.angle_alpha   90.00
_cell.angle_beta   90.00
_cell.angle_gamma   90.00
#
_symmetry.space_group_name_H-M   'P 1'
#
loop_
_entity.id
_entity.type
_entity.pdbx_description
1 polymer ?
#
loop_
_entity_poly.entity_id
_entity_poly.type
_entity_poly.pdbx_seq_one_letter_code
_entity_poly.pdbx_strand_id
1 'polypeptide(L)'
;MLCVTRAVHELKIEQEYFKAVWEGKKRFEIRKDDRGFLLDDTLVLREIQHMDYTGNCVLAKITYLTDYMQQEGYKVLGIEIIANYIGLHEEYMELVKAIHGGGWRGSVQKEKRRTTGNEGQQRRLFPRD
;
A
#
# COMPACT_ATOMS: atom_id res chain seq x y z
N MET A 1 -13.48 16.60 -25.22
CA MET A 1 -13.88 15.94 -23.97
C MET A 1 -12.83 14.89 -23.68
N LEU A 2 -11.82 15.21 -22.88
CA LEU A 2 -10.80 14.23 -22.47
C LEU A 2 -11.49 13.31 -21.46
N CYS A 3 -11.62 12.03 -21.79
CA CYS A 3 -12.01 11.00 -20.83
C CYS A 3 -10.89 10.91 -19.80
N VAL A 4 -11.06 11.54 -18.64
CA VAL A 4 -10.15 11.34 -17.51
C VAL A 4 -10.43 9.93 -17.00
N THR A 5 -9.56 8.99 -17.32
CA THR A 5 -9.65 7.63 -16.81
C THR A 5 -9.35 7.66 -15.31
N ARG A 6 -10.29 7.18 -14.48
CA ARG A 6 -10.06 7.00 -13.04
C ARG A 6 -8.87 6.05 -12.85
N ALA A 7 -7.81 6.54 -12.22
CA ALA A 7 -6.62 5.76 -11.98
C ALA A 7 -6.72 5.03 -10.63
N VAL A 8 -5.95 3.96 -10.48
CA VAL A 8 -5.78 3.26 -9.21
C VAL A 8 -4.31 3.35 -8.83
N HIS A 9 -4.04 3.78 -7.60
CA HIS A 9 -2.71 4.01 -7.09
C HIS A 9 -2.43 3.08 -5.91
N GLU A 10 -1.50 2.15 -6.09
CA GLU A 10 -1.01 1.32 -4.97
C GLU A 10 0.05 2.08 -4.17
N LEU A 11 -0.18 2.16 -2.86
CA LEU A 11 0.65 2.92 -1.92
C LEU A 11 0.91 2.09 -0.67
N LYS A 12 2.14 2.14 -0.17
CA LYS A 12 2.48 1.62 1.17
C LYS A 12 1.98 2.57 2.24
N ILE A 13 1.60 2.02 3.40
CA ILE A 13 1.26 2.78 4.59
C ILE A 13 1.72 2.01 5.83
N GLU A 14 2.40 2.69 6.75
CA GLU A 14 2.86 2.11 8.01
C GLU A 14 1.68 1.73 8.91
N GLN A 15 1.84 0.66 9.68
CA GLN A 15 0.82 0.07 10.55
C GLN A 15 0.08 1.10 11.43
N GLU A 16 0.78 2.07 12.03
CA GLU A 16 0.17 3.10 12.88
C GLU A 16 -0.89 3.91 12.12
N TYR A 17 -0.54 4.40 10.92
CA TYR A 17 -1.44 5.19 10.09
C TYR A 17 -2.49 4.32 9.42
N PHE A 18 -2.12 3.09 9.03
CA PHE A 18 -3.04 2.13 8.46
C PHE A 18 -4.20 1.87 9.41
N LYS A 19 -3.93 1.61 10.70
CA LYS A 19 -4.96 1.38 11.70
C LYS A 19 -5.88 2.60 11.87
N ALA A 20 -5.32 3.81 11.86
CA ALA A 20 -6.12 5.03 11.95
C ALA A 20 -7.04 5.22 10.73
N VAL A 21 -6.59 4.86 9.52
CA VAL A 21 -7.42 4.86 8.31
C VAL A 21 -8.46 3.75 8.39
N TRP A 22 -8.07 2.53 8.73
CA TRP A 22 -8.94 1.36 8.85
C TRP A 22 -10.14 1.60 9.78
N GLU A 23 -9.89 2.28 10.91
CA GLU A 23 -10.91 2.66 11.90
C GLU A 23 -11.73 3.89 11.49
N GLY A 24 -11.46 4.50 10.33
CA GLY A 24 -12.16 5.69 9.82
C GLY A 24 -11.81 7.00 10.54
N LYS A 25 -10.85 6.98 11.48
CA LYS A 25 -10.40 8.16 12.23
C LYS A 25 -9.58 9.10 11.36
N LYS A 26 -8.70 8.54 10.52
CA LYS A 26 -7.88 9.27 9.56
C LYS A 26 -8.52 9.20 8.18
N ARG A 27 -9.08 10.33 7.73
CA ARG A 27 -9.80 10.45 6.45
C ARG A 27 -9.02 11.23 5.39
N PHE A 28 -7.69 11.25 5.50
CA PHE A 28 -6.82 11.92 4.54
C PHE A 28 -5.45 11.23 4.45
N GLU A 29 -4.78 11.38 3.31
CA GLU A 29 -3.38 11.04 3.07
C GLU A 29 -2.60 12.30 2.71
N ILE A 30 -1.29 12.34 3.01
CA ILE A 30 -0.40 13.40 2.55
C ILE A 30 0.68 12.73 1.70
N ARG A 31 0.81 13.14 0.44
CA ARG A 31 1.71 12.50 -0.53
C ARG A 31 2.36 13.52 -1.43
N LYS A 32 3.58 13.19 -1.88
CA LYS A 32 4.17 13.86 -3.03
C LYS A 32 3.30 13.55 -4.25
N ASP A 33 2.93 14.56 -5.03
CA ASP A 33 2.16 14.41 -6.25
C ASP A 33 3.06 14.06 -7.44
N ASP A 34 3.74 12.92 -7.36
CA ASP A 34 4.59 12.37 -8.42
C ASP A 34 3.85 11.43 -9.37
N ARG A 35 2.53 11.25 -9.15
CA ARG A 35 1.64 10.37 -9.93
C ARG A 35 0.50 11.10 -10.62
N GLY A 36 0.33 12.40 -10.36
CA GLY A 36 -0.78 13.19 -10.87
C GLY A 36 -2.12 12.74 -10.26
N PHE A 37 -2.23 12.74 -8.93
CA PHE A 37 -3.47 12.35 -8.24
C PHE A 37 -4.64 13.25 -8.65
N LEU A 38 -5.76 12.65 -9.01
CA LEU A 38 -6.99 13.33 -9.39
C LEU A 38 -8.16 12.97 -8.47
N LEU A 39 -9.20 13.81 -8.47
CA LEU A 39 -10.47 13.48 -7.82
C LEU A 39 -11.05 12.22 -8.44
N ASP A 40 -11.74 11.41 -7.62
CA ASP A 40 -12.28 10.08 -7.95
C ASP A 40 -11.25 8.98 -8.25
N ASP A 41 -9.94 9.25 -8.19
CA ASP A 41 -8.94 8.19 -8.21
C ASP A 41 -9.11 7.24 -7.03
N THR A 42 -8.74 5.97 -7.22
CA THR A 42 -8.74 4.96 -6.17
C THR A 42 -7.34 4.83 -5.60
N LEU A 43 -7.22 4.86 -4.28
CA LEU A 43 -6.02 4.50 -3.55
C LEU A 43 -6.17 3.08 -3.02
N VAL A 44 -5.13 2.27 -3.21
CA VAL A 44 -4.96 1.04 -2.47
C VAL A 44 -3.83 1.22 -1.47
N LEU A 45 -4.21 1.35 -0.20
CA LEU A 45 -3.29 1.52 0.92
C LEU A 45 -2.92 0.14 1.46
N ARG A 46 -1.71 -0.34 1.17
CA ARG A 46 -1.20 -1.64 1.61
C ARG A 46 -0.42 -1.47 2.92
N GLU A 47 -0.87 -2.17 3.96
CA GLU A 47 -0.22 -2.13 5.27
C GLU A 47 1.18 -2.75 5.17
N ILE A 48 2.14 -2.04 5.76
CA ILE A 48 3.47 -2.56 6.02
C ILE A 48 3.78 -2.49 7.52
N GLN A 49 4.54 -3.48 7.99
CA GLN A 49 5.08 -3.56 9.35
C GLN A 49 6.54 -4.00 9.25
N HIS A 50 7.46 -3.23 9.82
CA HIS A 50 8.89 -3.51 9.77
C HIS A 50 9.42 -3.75 8.34
N MET A 51 8.95 -2.96 7.37
CA MET A 51 9.27 -3.05 5.93
C MET A 51 8.61 -4.19 5.15
N ASP A 52 7.94 -5.12 5.83
CA ASP A 52 7.25 -6.25 5.22
C ASP A 52 5.75 -5.98 5.06
N TYR A 53 5.16 -6.49 3.99
CA TYR A 53 3.71 -6.41 3.79
C TYR A 53 3.00 -7.39 4.72
N THR A 54 2.01 -6.92 5.47
CA THR A 54 1.16 -7.80 6.30
C THR A 54 0.11 -8.54 5.47
N GLY A 55 -0.20 -8.01 4.28
CA GLY A 55 -1.26 -8.48 3.40
C GLY A 55 -2.58 -7.76 3.56
N ASN A 56 -2.75 -6.93 4.60
CA ASN A 56 -3.95 -6.12 4.78
C ASN A 56 -3.93 -4.91 3.85
N CYS A 57 -5.11 -4.49 3.38
CA CYS A 57 -5.23 -3.27 2.58
C CYS A 57 -6.56 -2.55 2.78
N VAL A 58 -6.54 -1.24 2.52
CA VAL A 58 -7.72 -0.39 2.45
C VAL A 58 -7.85 0.12 1.02
N LEU A 59 -9.03 -0.07 0.44
CA LEU A 59 -9.45 0.62 -0.78
C LEU A 59 -10.15 1.91 -0.40
N ALA A 60 -9.68 3.03 -0.93
CA ALA A 60 -10.27 4.33 -0.69
C ALA A 60 -10.35 5.15 -1.98
N LYS A 61 -11.30 6.07 -2.06
CA LYS A 61 -11.46 7.01 -3.16
C LYS A 61 -10.98 8.40 -2.73
N ILE A 62 -10.29 9.12 -3.62
CA ILE A 62 -9.96 10.52 -3.39
C ILE A 62 -11.22 11.38 -3.58
N THR A 63 -11.66 12.03 -2.52
CA THR A 63 -12.84 12.93 -2.50
C THR A 63 -12.48 14.40 -2.40
N TYR A 64 -11.24 14.71 -2.02
CA TYR A 64 -10.76 16.08 -1.91
C TYR A 64 -9.26 16.15 -2.20
N LEU A 65 -8.81 17.25 -2.82
CA LEU A 65 -7.39 17.52 -3.09
C LEU A 65 -7.08 18.96 -2.74
N THR A 66 -5.97 19.16 -2.03
CA THR A 66 -5.43 20.50 -1.79
C THR A 66 -3.92 20.44 -1.61
N ASP A 67 -3.23 21.46 -2.08
CA ASP A 67 -1.82 21.75 -1.81
C ASP A 67 -1.63 22.89 -0.80
N TYR A 68 -2.74 23.37 -0.19
CA TYR A 68 -2.71 24.50 0.74
C TYR A 68 -1.75 24.26 1.90
N MET A 69 -0.77 25.16 2.04
CA MET A 69 0.26 25.13 3.09
C MET A 69 1.05 23.81 3.16
N GLN A 70 1.14 23.07 2.05
CA GLN A 70 1.99 21.90 1.95
C GLN A 70 3.40 22.28 1.44
N GLN A 71 4.35 21.38 1.66
CA GLN A 71 5.66 21.49 1.00
C GLN A 71 5.50 21.39 -0.52
N GLU A 72 6.45 21.96 -1.27
CA GLU A 72 6.40 21.95 -2.73
C GLU A 72 6.24 20.52 -3.28
N GLY A 73 5.25 20.36 -4.16
CA GLY A 73 4.93 19.08 -4.77
C GLY A 73 4.22 18.08 -3.86
N TYR A 74 3.75 18.47 -2.67
CA TYR A 74 2.91 17.64 -1.81
C TYR A 74 1.44 18.06 -1.86
N LYS A 75 0.54 17.09 -1.72
CA LYS A 75 -0.90 17.29 -1.63
C LYS A 75 -1.47 16.52 -0.45
N VAL A 76 -2.52 17.10 0.13
CA VAL A 76 -3.44 16.41 1.02
C VAL A 76 -4.56 15.80 0.17
N LEU A 77 -4.72 14.49 0.26
CA LEU A 77 -5.75 13.71 -0.41
C LEU A 77 -6.82 13.38 0.63
N GLY A 78 -7.97 14.03 0.59
CA GLY A 78 -9.13 13.60 1.38
C GLY A 78 -9.65 12.28 0.81
N ILE A 79 -9.94 11.32 1.69
CA ILE A 79 -10.30 9.96 1.29
C ILE A 79 -11.62 9.49 1.90
N GLU A 80 -12.33 8.70 1.12
CA GLU A 80 -13.51 7.93 1.53
C GLU A 80 -13.20 6.44 1.38
N ILE A 81 -13.33 5.69 2.47
CA ILE A 81 -13.08 4.25 2.48
C ILE A 81 -14.19 3.56 1.68
N ILE A 82 -13.79 2.76 0.70
CA ILE A 82 -14.69 1.90 -0.08
C ILE A 82 -14.79 0.53 0.58
N ALA A 83 -13.64 -0.08 0.89
CA ALA A 83 -13.58 -1.43 1.44
C ALA A 83 -12.28 -1.67 2.20
N ASN A 84 -12.33 -2.60 3.15
CA ASN A 84 -11.22 -3.02 4.00
C ASN A 84 -11.00 -4.53 3.78
N TYR A 85 -9.76 -4.96 3.60
CA TYR A 85 -9.40 -6.36 3.36
C TYR A 85 -8.34 -6.84 4.35
N ILE A 86 -8.54 -8.04 4.89
CA ILE A 86 -7.62 -8.72 5.81
C ILE A 86 -6.99 -9.91 5.09
N GLY A 87 -5.66 -9.97 5.06
CA GLY A 87 -4.91 -11.04 4.38
C GLY A 87 -5.00 -10.99 2.85
N LEU A 88 -3.93 -11.41 2.17
CA LEU A 88 -3.84 -11.46 0.70
C LEU A 88 -4.87 -12.44 0.13
N HIS A 89 -6.07 -11.96 -0.20
CA HIS A 89 -7.05 -12.75 -0.91
C HIS A 89 -6.80 -12.66 -2.42
N GLU A 90 -6.74 -13.79 -3.13
CA GLU A 90 -6.62 -13.82 -4.60
C GLU A 90 -7.72 -12.97 -5.28
N GLU A 91 -8.90 -12.88 -4.67
CA GLU A 91 -10.00 -12.02 -5.12
C GLU A 91 -9.63 -10.53 -5.17
N TYR A 92 -8.78 -10.04 -4.25
CA TYR A 92 -8.29 -8.66 -4.29
C TYR A 92 -7.43 -8.43 -5.55
N MET A 93 -6.59 -9.40 -5.91
CA MET A 93 -5.76 -9.30 -7.12
C MET A 93 -6.62 -9.38 -8.39
N GLU A 94 -7.66 -10.21 -8.40
CA GLU A 94 -8.60 -10.28 -9.53
C GLU A 94 -9.44 -9.00 -9.68
N LEU A 95 -9.90 -8.41 -8.57
CA LEU A 95 -10.58 -7.11 -8.58
C LEU A 95 -9.68 -6.01 -9.13
N VAL A 96 -8.43 -5.93 -8.66
CA VAL A 96 -7.46 -4.94 -9.14
C VAL A 96 -7.17 -5.14 -10.64
N LYS A 97 -6.97 -6.38 -11.10
CA LYS A 97 -6.79 -6.69 -12.53
C LYS A 97 -8.00 -6.31 -13.37
N ALA A 98 -9.21 -6.52 -12.87
CA ALA A 98 -10.45 -6.15 -13.55
C ALA A 98 -10.59 -4.63 -13.68
N ILE A 99 -10.26 -3.86 -12.64
CA ILE A 99 -10.29 -2.38 -12.69
C ILE A 99 -9.25 -1.84 -13.68
N HIS A 100 -8.09 -2.48 -13.81
CA HIS A 100 -7.00 -2.03 -14.69
C HIS A 100 -7.07 -2.57 -16.12
N GLY A 101 -8.14 -3.27 -16.52
CA GLY A 101 -8.28 -3.77 -17.89
C GLY A 101 -7.19 -4.75 -18.33
N GLY A 102 -6.70 -5.60 -17.42
CA GLY A 102 -5.80 -6.73 -17.74
C GLY A 102 -4.32 -6.38 -17.95
N GLY A 103 -3.91 -5.12 -17.79
CA GLY A 103 -2.52 -4.67 -17.98
C GLY A 103 -1.64 -4.63 -16.72
N TRP A 104 -2.07 -5.23 -15.60
CA TRP A 104 -1.35 -5.13 -14.32
C TRP A 104 -0.11 -6.03 -14.30
N ARG A 105 1.08 -5.41 -14.32
CA ARG A 105 2.37 -6.03 -13.94
C ARG A 105 2.75 -5.56 -12.54
N GLY A 106 2.00 -5.99 -11.53
CA GLY A 106 2.47 -5.85 -10.17
C GLY A 106 3.69 -6.75 -9.95
N SER A 107 4.72 -6.21 -9.32
CA SER A 107 5.84 -7.00 -8.81
C SER A 107 5.32 -7.94 -7.72
N VAL A 108 4.84 -9.12 -8.12
CA VAL A 108 4.72 -10.28 -7.24
C VAL A 108 6.15 -10.65 -6.87
N GLN A 109 6.70 -10.03 -5.82
CA GLN A 109 7.91 -10.56 -5.20
C GLN A 109 7.53 -11.94 -4.64
N LYS A 110 7.98 -12.98 -5.35
CA LYS A 110 7.84 -14.36 -4.94
C LYS A 110 8.40 -14.49 -3.53
N GLU A 111 7.51 -14.76 -2.59
CA GLU A 111 7.75 -15.31 -1.26
C GLU A 111 8.79 -16.46 -1.39
N LYS A 112 10.07 -16.20 -1.09
CA LYS A 112 11.01 -17.29 -0.86
C LYS A 112 10.67 -17.87 0.50
N ARG A 113 9.80 -18.89 0.50
CA ARG A 113 9.69 -19.83 1.62
C ARG A 113 11.10 -20.33 1.94
N ARG A 114 11.70 -19.82 3.01
CA ARG A 114 12.85 -20.47 3.65
C ARG A 114 12.27 -21.70 4.37
N THR A 115 12.19 -22.80 3.64
CA THR A 115 12.04 -24.12 4.26
C THR A 115 13.30 -24.41 5.05
N THR A 116 13.09 -24.74 6.32
CA THR A 116 14.04 -25.31 7.26
C THR A 116 14.84 -26.46 6.65
N GLY A 117 16.14 -26.47 6.91
CA GLY A 117 17.06 -27.57 6.63
C GLY A 117 18.15 -27.54 7.70
N ASN A 118 18.15 -28.57 8.53
CA ASN A 118 18.85 -28.67 9.80
C ASN A 118 20.34 -29.04 9.63
N GLU A 119 21.08 -28.84 10.73
CA GLU A 119 22.28 -29.58 11.16
C GLU A 119 23.67 -29.28 10.56
N GLY A 120 24.55 -28.84 11.48
CA GLY A 120 25.88 -29.46 11.63
C GLY A 120 27.09 -28.54 11.50
N GLN A 121 27.61 -28.03 12.63
CA GLN A 121 28.99 -28.32 13.12
C GLN A 121 29.47 -27.35 14.23
N GLN A 122 29.52 -27.91 15.44
CA GLN A 122 30.50 -27.77 16.53
C GLN A 122 31.43 -26.53 16.64
N ARG A 123 31.29 -25.85 17.80
CA ARG A 123 32.32 -25.42 18.79
C ARG A 123 33.65 -24.78 18.30
N ARG A 124 33.90 -23.55 18.75
CA ARG A 124 35.09 -23.09 19.53
C ARG A 124 34.91 -21.61 19.92
N LEU A 125 34.76 -21.32 21.23
CA LEU A 125 35.74 -20.66 22.11
C LEU A 125 36.13 -19.22 21.70
N PHE A 126 35.74 -18.26 22.57
CA PHE A 126 36.22 -16.87 22.68
C PHE A 126 37.77 -16.78 22.61
N PRO A 127 38.35 -15.63 22.20
CA PRO A 127 38.59 -14.52 23.14
C PRO A 127 38.25 -13.11 22.61
N ARG A 128 38.14 -12.20 23.59
CA ARG A 128 38.09 -10.74 23.45
C ARG A 128 39.50 -10.21 23.19
N ASP A 129 39.57 -9.11 22.47
CA ASP A 129 40.52 -8.03 22.73
C ASP A 129 39.74 -6.82 23.30
#